data_AF-A0A4S9XTE2-F1
#
_entry.id   AF-A0A4S9XTE2-F1
#
_cell.length_a   1.000
_cell.length_b   1.000
_cell.length_c   1.000
_cell.angle_alpha   90.00
_cell.angle_beta   90.00
_cell.angle_gamma   90.00
#
_symmetry.space_group_name_H-M   'P 1'
#
loop_
_entity.id
_entity.type
_entity.pdbx_description
1 polymer ?
#
loop_
_entity_poly.entity_id
_entity_poly.type
_entity_poly.pdbx_seq_one_letter_code
_entity_poly.pdbx_strand_id
1 'polypeptide(L)'
;MYEAPFGAMIAEHPDNGGDLLLKTCACSSTQGALSELLNATSKMVLEATAGKTIKTALERELMAAQNVRDKTDRKIEQARWAINVIWQQLRPANDPADLRIVSSRPTNYCGPWIVSAVCVGLCGTGETEELALIDLKGKMGSWIMALEWKKQADAKVQSAILQ
;
A
#
# COMPACT_ATOMS: atom_id res chain seq x y z
N MET A 1 11.15 67.39 -19.09
CA MET A 1 11.45 66.33 -20.09
C MET A 1 10.39 65.27 -19.89
N TYR A 2 9.62 64.96 -20.93
CA TYR A 2 8.31 64.30 -20.85
C TYR A 2 8.35 62.87 -20.30
N GLU A 3 7.34 62.53 -19.49
CA GLU A 3 6.93 61.17 -19.15
C GLU A 3 6.60 60.37 -20.43
N ALA A 4 7.00 59.11 -20.45
CA ALA A 4 6.35 58.09 -21.26
C ALA A 4 5.78 57.04 -20.31
N PRO A 5 4.44 56.93 -20.13
CA PRO A 5 3.84 55.80 -19.47
C PRO A 5 4.04 54.58 -20.37
N PHE A 6 4.77 53.58 -19.91
CA PHE A 6 4.93 52.33 -20.65
C PHE A 6 3.58 51.61 -20.70
N GLY A 7 2.90 51.72 -21.83
CA GLY A 7 1.70 50.96 -22.14
C GLY A 7 2.03 49.47 -22.27
N ALA A 8 1.25 48.63 -21.59
CA ALA A 8 1.20 47.21 -21.89
C ALA A 8 0.49 47.02 -23.23
N MET A 9 1.20 46.52 -24.24
CA MET A 9 0.55 45.97 -25.43
C MET A 9 0.28 44.49 -25.13
N ILE A 10 -0.97 44.17 -24.77
CA ILE A 10 -1.44 42.78 -24.70
C ILE A 10 -1.53 42.30 -26.14
N ALA A 11 -0.66 41.37 -26.54
CA ALA A 11 -0.85 40.65 -27.80
C ALA A 11 -2.15 39.82 -27.70
N GLU A 12 -3.04 40.00 -28.66
CA GLU A 12 -4.34 39.31 -28.72
C GLU A 12 -4.20 37.83 -29.11
N HIS A 13 -5.02 37.01 -28.43
CA HIS A 13 -5.51 35.66 -28.72
C HIS A 13 -4.56 34.42 -28.60
N PRO A 14 -5.05 33.28 -28.05
CA PRO A 14 -4.23 32.20 -27.50
C PRO A 14 -4.07 30.98 -28.43
N ASP A 15 -4.35 31.10 -29.73
CA ASP A 15 -4.47 29.92 -30.60
C ASP A 15 -3.15 29.36 -31.13
N ASN A 16 -2.00 29.99 -30.84
CA ASN A 16 -0.69 29.48 -31.22
C ASN A 16 0.35 29.78 -30.14
N GLY A 17 0.35 28.97 -29.07
CA GLY A 17 1.50 28.71 -28.18
C GLY A 17 2.53 29.84 -28.05
N GLY A 18 2.09 31.04 -27.65
CA GLY A 18 2.97 32.17 -27.44
C GLY A 18 3.73 32.00 -26.14
N ASP A 19 5.06 32.05 -26.20
CA ASP A 19 5.89 32.09 -25.00
C ASP A 19 5.49 33.28 -24.13
N LEU A 20 5.18 32.99 -22.86
CA LEU A 20 4.86 34.00 -21.86
C LEU A 20 6.13 34.79 -21.54
N LEU A 21 6.40 35.85 -22.29
CA LEU A 21 7.55 36.72 -22.06
C LEU A 21 7.29 37.59 -20.84
N LEU A 22 7.75 37.11 -19.68
CA LEU A 22 7.82 37.89 -18.45
C LEU A 22 8.96 38.91 -18.58
N LYS A 23 8.61 40.16 -18.90
CA LYS A 23 9.56 41.27 -18.87
C LYS A 23 9.79 41.69 -17.42
N THR A 24 10.86 41.20 -16.81
CA THR A 24 11.30 41.67 -15.49
C THR A 24 12.05 43.00 -15.63
N CYS A 25 11.95 43.84 -14.61
CA CYS A 25 12.70 45.10 -14.55
C CYS A 25 14.20 44.81 -14.50
N ALA A 26 15.02 45.75 -14.98
CA ALA A 26 16.48 45.65 -14.88
C ALA A 26 16.89 45.56 -13.40
N CYS A 27 17.19 44.34 -12.94
CA CYS A 27 17.63 44.08 -11.59
C CYS A 27 19.12 44.40 -11.46
N SER A 28 19.51 45.09 -10.40
CA SER A 28 20.93 45.42 -10.11
C SER A 28 21.80 44.19 -9.79
N SER A 29 21.17 43.02 -9.60
CA SER A 29 21.85 41.74 -9.43
C SER A 29 20.99 40.56 -9.89
N THR A 30 21.62 39.48 -10.32
CA THR A 30 20.98 38.21 -10.70
C THR A 30 20.12 37.63 -9.57
N GLN A 31 20.54 37.84 -8.32
CA GLN A 31 19.81 37.40 -7.13
C GLN A 31 18.48 38.16 -6.97
N GLY A 32 18.47 39.47 -7.24
CA GLY A 32 17.25 40.28 -7.22
C GLY A 32 16.23 39.83 -8.26
N ALA A 33 16.69 39.55 -9.49
CA ALA A 33 15.83 39.07 -10.57
C ALA A 33 15.20 37.72 -10.27
N LEU A 34 15.97 36.79 -9.68
CA LEU A 34 15.48 35.47 -9.30
C LEU A 34 14.45 35.55 -8.16
N SER A 35 14.66 36.42 -7.17
CA SER A 35 13.69 36.63 -6.10
C SER A 35 12.38 37.23 -6.61
N GLU A 36 12.43 38.20 -7.52
CA GLU A 36 11.21 38.77 -8.13
C GLU A 36 10.47 37.74 -8.99
N LEU A 37 11.20 36.95 -9.79
CA LEU A 37 10.61 35.88 -10.60
C LEU A 37 9.93 34.84 -9.72
N LEU A 38 10.62 34.34 -8.69
CA LEU A 38 10.07 33.34 -7.76
C LEU A 38 8.84 33.87 -7.02
N ASN A 39 8.84 35.15 -6.63
CA ASN A 39 7.69 35.75 -5.95
C ASN A 39 6.49 35.91 -6.89
N ALA A 40 6.72 36.34 -8.13
CA ALA A 40 5.68 36.43 -9.16
C ALA A 40 5.11 35.05 -9.52
N THR A 41 5.97 34.04 -9.71
CA THR A 41 5.55 32.65 -9.94
C THR A 41 4.80 32.09 -8.74
N SER A 42 5.25 32.35 -7.51
CA SER A 42 4.55 31.91 -6.30
C SER A 42 3.15 32.53 -6.21
N LYS A 43 3.02 33.82 -6.53
CA LYS A 43 1.72 34.51 -6.53
C LYS A 43 0.79 33.97 -7.62
N MET A 44 1.30 33.76 -8.83
CA MET A 44 0.54 33.15 -9.93
C MET A 44 0.13 31.71 -9.62
N VAL A 45 0.99 30.90 -8.99
CA VAL A 45 0.66 29.54 -8.54
C VAL A 45 -0.44 29.57 -7.48
N LEU A 46 -0.35 30.50 -6.52
CA LEU A 46 -1.39 30.70 -5.50
C LEU A 46 -2.71 31.16 -6.10
N GLU A 47 -2.71 32.06 -7.08
CA GLU A 47 -3.91 32.52 -7.78
C GLU A 47 -4.49 31.44 -8.71
N ALA A 48 -3.65 30.63 -9.37
CA ALA A 48 -4.08 29.50 -10.19
C ALA A 48 -4.60 28.31 -9.36
N THR A 49 -4.18 28.21 -8.09
CA THR A 49 -4.67 27.20 -7.12
C THR A 49 -5.80 27.74 -6.24
N ALA A 50 -6.04 29.05 -6.20
CA ALA A 50 -7.19 29.70 -5.59
C ALA A 50 -8.46 29.40 -6.41
N GLY A 51 -8.94 28.16 -6.32
CA GLY A 51 -10.26 27.78 -6.84
C GLY A 51 -10.34 26.39 -7.49
N LYS A 52 -9.21 25.72 -7.78
CA LYS A 52 -9.24 24.46 -8.54
C LYS A 52 -9.22 23.21 -7.65
N THR A 53 -10.37 22.53 -7.62
CA THR A 53 -10.69 21.09 -7.78
C THR A 53 -9.57 20.02 -7.71
N ILE A 54 -8.31 20.36 -7.97
CA ILE A 54 -7.13 19.48 -7.95
C ILE A 54 -6.76 19.06 -6.52
N LYS A 55 -6.83 19.98 -5.54
CA LYS A 55 -6.60 19.65 -4.12
C LYS A 55 -7.61 18.60 -3.65
N THR A 56 -8.89 18.76 -4.03
CA THR A 56 -9.97 17.83 -3.69
C THR A 56 -9.89 16.50 -4.44
N ALA A 57 -9.36 16.49 -5.68
CA ALA A 57 -9.17 15.26 -6.45
C ALA A 57 -8.04 14.40 -5.85
N LEU A 58 -6.90 15.01 -5.54
CA LEU A 58 -5.77 14.35 -4.89
C LEU A 58 -6.14 13.87 -3.46
N GLU A 59 -6.86 14.68 -2.69
CA GLU A 59 -7.38 14.27 -1.37
C GLU A 59 -8.35 13.08 -1.48
N ARG A 60 -9.22 13.06 -2.51
CA ARG A 60 -10.11 11.91 -2.76
C ARG A 60 -9.34 10.66 -3.16
N GLU A 61 -8.33 10.78 -4.02
CA GLU A 61 -7.49 9.63 -4.42
C GLU A 61 -6.70 9.09 -3.23
N LEU A 62 -6.17 9.96 -2.38
CA LEU A 62 -5.44 9.57 -1.18
C LEU A 62 -6.38 8.89 -0.16
N MET A 63 -7.58 9.42 0.04
CA MET A 63 -8.62 8.79 0.88
C MET A 63 -9.07 7.44 0.32
N ALA A 64 -9.21 7.32 -1.01
CA ALA A 64 -9.54 6.06 -1.66
C ALA A 64 -8.42 5.03 -1.50
N ALA A 65 -7.17 5.42 -1.71
CA ALA A 65 -6.00 4.57 -1.50
C ALA A 65 -5.87 4.13 -0.03
N GLN A 66 -6.10 5.03 0.92
CA GLN A 66 -6.09 4.71 2.34
C GLN A 66 -7.22 3.73 2.71
N ASN A 67 -8.44 3.94 2.21
CA ASN A 67 -9.56 3.03 2.44
C ASN A 67 -9.30 1.63 1.84
N VAL A 68 -8.68 1.56 0.66
CA VAL A 68 -8.26 0.28 0.06
C VAL A 68 -7.21 -0.40 0.93
N ARG A 69 -6.25 0.36 1.46
CA ARG A 69 -5.23 -0.15 2.39
C ARG A 69 -5.86 -0.67 3.68
N ASP A 70 -6.71 0.11 4.34
CA ASP A 70 -7.39 -0.29 5.58
C ASP A 70 -8.21 -1.57 5.41
N LYS A 71 -8.91 -1.71 4.28
CA LYS A 71 -9.64 -2.95 3.93
C LYS A 71 -8.71 -4.14 3.76
N THR A 72 -7.55 -3.94 3.13
CA THR A 72 -6.55 -4.99 2.90
C THR A 72 -5.91 -5.42 4.22
N ASP A 73 -5.52 -4.46 5.06
CA ASP A 73 -4.96 -4.72 6.39
C ASP A 73 -5.96 -5.50 7.25
N ARG A 74 -7.24 -5.12 7.21
CA ARG A 74 -8.30 -5.87 7.91
C ARG A 74 -8.43 -7.32 7.45
N LYS A 75 -8.30 -7.59 6.14
CA LYS A 75 -8.35 -8.96 5.59
C LYS A 75 -7.15 -9.79 6.01
N ILE A 76 -5.95 -9.18 6.01
CA ILE A 76 -4.71 -9.80 6.49
C ILE A 76 -4.87 -10.20 7.97
N GLU A 77 -5.34 -9.28 8.81
CA GLU A 77 -5.58 -9.57 10.24
C GLU A 77 -6.63 -10.66 10.44
N GLN A 78 -7.72 -10.64 9.67
CA GLN A 78 -8.74 -11.69 9.73
C GLN A 78 -8.18 -13.06 9.34
N ALA A 79 -7.31 -13.12 8.33
CA ALA A 79 -6.66 -14.36 7.91
C ALA A 79 -5.68 -14.88 8.97
N ARG A 80 -4.86 -13.99 9.58
CA ARG A 80 -3.97 -14.32 10.70
C ARG A 80 -4.74 -14.86 11.89
N TRP A 81 -5.85 -14.21 12.26
CA TRP A 81 -6.72 -14.68 13.34
C TRP A 81 -7.29 -16.07 13.05
N ALA A 82 -7.79 -16.31 11.82
CA ALA A 82 -8.33 -17.62 11.44
C ALA A 82 -7.27 -18.73 11.49
N ILE A 83 -6.03 -18.43 11.13
CA ILE A 83 -4.90 -19.35 11.28
C ILE A 83 -4.62 -19.62 12.76
N ASN A 84 -4.63 -18.60 13.62
CA ASN A 84 -4.42 -18.79 15.06
C ASN A 84 -5.52 -19.67 15.68
N VAL A 85 -6.78 -19.53 15.24
CA VAL A 85 -7.88 -20.42 15.67
C VAL A 85 -7.61 -21.87 15.28
N ILE A 86 -7.13 -22.12 14.07
CA ILE A 86 -6.74 -23.47 13.63
C ILE A 86 -5.59 -24.00 14.49
N TRP A 87 -4.60 -23.14 14.79
CA TRP A 87 -3.50 -23.50 15.68
C TRP A 87 -3.97 -23.89 17.08
N GLN A 88 -4.91 -23.17 17.68
CA GLN A 88 -5.47 -23.54 19.00
C GLN A 88 -6.07 -24.95 19.02
N GLN A 89 -6.62 -25.42 17.91
CA GLN A 89 -7.19 -26.76 17.79
C GLN A 89 -6.13 -27.84 17.60
N LEU A 90 -5.00 -27.49 16.99
CA LEU A 90 -3.93 -28.42 16.63
C LEU A 90 -2.81 -28.49 17.65
N ARG A 91 -2.58 -27.42 18.42
CA ARG A 91 -1.37 -27.28 19.23
C ARG A 91 -1.27 -28.35 20.31
N PRO A 92 -0.09 -28.97 20.48
CA PRO A 92 0.24 -29.70 21.69
C PRO A 92 0.08 -28.80 22.94
N ALA A 93 -0.24 -29.42 24.09
CA ALA A 93 -0.43 -28.68 25.35
C ALA A 93 0.81 -27.88 25.79
N ASN A 94 1.99 -28.30 25.37
CA ASN A 94 3.26 -27.68 25.72
C ASN A 94 3.70 -26.57 24.74
N ASP A 95 2.96 -26.37 23.64
CA ASP A 95 3.33 -25.40 22.62
C ASP A 95 2.72 -24.01 22.90
N PRO A 96 3.38 -22.93 22.40
CA PRO A 96 2.92 -21.56 22.62
C PRO A 96 1.46 -21.35 22.23
N ALA A 97 0.76 -20.51 22.99
CA ALA A 97 -0.61 -20.14 22.68
C ALA A 97 -0.71 -19.50 21.30
N ASP A 98 0.10 -18.48 21.02
CA ASP A 98 0.03 -17.81 19.73
C ASP A 98 0.99 -18.43 18.71
N LEU A 99 0.46 -18.67 17.51
CA LEU A 99 1.29 -19.10 16.39
C LEU A 99 2.09 -17.92 15.85
N ARG A 100 3.42 -18.04 15.87
CA ARG A 100 4.29 -17.05 15.23
C ARG A 100 4.22 -17.18 13.71
N ILE A 101 3.60 -16.19 13.07
CA ILE A 101 3.48 -16.08 11.61
C ILE A 101 4.34 -14.91 11.10
N VAL A 102 5.35 -15.22 10.28
CA VAL A 102 6.25 -14.24 9.67
C VAL A 102 5.92 -14.09 8.19
N SER A 103 5.66 -12.87 7.75
CA SER A 103 5.48 -12.55 6.32
C SER A 103 6.76 -11.95 5.76
N SER A 104 7.08 -12.33 4.53
CA SER A 104 8.22 -11.79 3.80
C SER A 104 7.89 -11.72 2.32
N ARG A 105 8.48 -10.72 1.65
CA ARG A 105 8.46 -10.63 0.19
C ARG A 105 9.89 -10.50 -0.30
N PRO A 106 10.36 -11.37 -1.21
CA PRO A 106 11.69 -11.23 -1.80
C PRO A 106 11.82 -9.88 -2.51
N THR A 107 12.76 -9.05 -2.05
CA THR A 107 12.96 -7.68 -2.53
C THR A 107 13.48 -7.61 -3.97
N ASN A 108 14.06 -8.71 -4.47
CA ASN A 108 14.92 -8.64 -5.65
C ASN A 108 14.19 -8.97 -6.97
N TYR A 109 12.95 -9.49 -6.95
CA TYR A 109 12.31 -10.04 -8.15
C TYR A 109 10.79 -9.84 -8.29
N CYS A 110 10.17 -8.89 -7.59
CA CYS A 110 8.69 -8.82 -7.51
C CYS A 110 8.05 -10.18 -7.15
N GLY A 111 8.79 -11.03 -6.43
CA GLY A 111 8.40 -12.41 -6.15
C GLY A 111 7.13 -12.50 -5.31
N PRO A 112 6.51 -13.70 -5.27
CA PRO A 112 5.34 -13.93 -4.45
C PRO A 112 5.66 -13.67 -2.98
N TRP A 113 4.64 -13.25 -2.23
CA TRP A 113 4.67 -13.24 -0.78
C TRP A 113 4.83 -14.65 -0.25
N ILE A 114 5.66 -14.77 0.79
CA ILE A 114 5.89 -15.99 1.53
C ILE A 114 5.52 -15.71 2.98
N VAL A 115 4.63 -16.54 3.52
CA VAL A 115 4.20 -16.48 4.91
C VAL A 115 4.54 -17.77 5.60
N SER A 116 5.28 -17.72 6.70
CA SER A 116 5.80 -18.89 7.41
C SER A 116 5.23 -18.98 8.82
N ALA A 117 4.64 -20.13 9.14
CA ALA A 117 4.31 -20.55 10.50
C ALA A 117 5.52 -21.27 11.10
N VAL A 118 6.42 -20.50 11.73
CA VAL A 118 7.77 -20.94 12.09
C VAL A 118 7.77 -22.18 12.99
N CYS A 119 6.89 -22.21 13.99
CA CYS A 119 6.80 -23.32 14.95
C CYS A 119 6.30 -24.63 14.33
N VAL A 120 5.66 -24.57 13.16
CA VAL A 120 5.00 -25.71 12.51
C VAL A 120 5.74 -26.13 11.24
N GLY A 121 6.73 -25.35 10.79
CA GLY A 121 7.48 -25.62 9.58
C GLY A 121 6.65 -25.51 8.28
N LEU A 122 5.49 -24.85 8.34
CA LEU A 122 4.60 -24.67 7.20
C LEU A 122 4.78 -23.28 6.58
N CYS A 123 4.65 -23.22 5.26
CA CYS A 123 4.68 -21.98 4.50
C CYS A 123 3.52 -21.89 3.50
N GLY A 124 2.92 -20.71 3.43
CA GLY A 124 1.99 -20.31 2.39
C GLY A 124 2.65 -19.34 1.40
N THR A 125 2.19 -19.38 0.16
CA THR A 125 2.70 -18.54 -0.93
C THR A 125 1.57 -17.90 -1.72
N GLY A 126 1.74 -16.66 -2.17
CA GLY A 126 0.72 -15.97 -2.97
C GLY A 126 1.21 -14.66 -3.56
N GLU A 127 0.48 -14.12 -4.53
CA GLU A 127 0.84 -12.83 -5.17
C GLU A 127 0.71 -11.65 -4.20
N THR A 128 -0.16 -11.78 -3.21
CA THR A 128 -0.36 -10.84 -2.09
C THR A 128 -0.17 -11.56 -0.75
N GLU A 129 0.07 -10.80 0.31
CA GLU A 129 0.16 -11.36 1.67
C GLU A 129 -1.15 -12.08 2.06
N GLU A 130 -2.31 -11.50 1.71
CA GLU A 130 -3.63 -12.12 1.94
C GLU A 130 -3.72 -13.51 1.30
N LEU A 131 -3.31 -13.64 0.03
CA LEU A 131 -3.34 -14.92 -0.67
C LEU A 131 -2.36 -15.94 -0.08
N ALA A 132 -1.18 -15.49 0.33
CA ALA A 132 -0.20 -16.35 1.00
C ALA A 132 -0.72 -16.86 2.37
N LEU A 133 -1.45 -16.02 3.12
CA LEU A 133 -2.12 -16.43 4.35
C LEU A 133 -3.26 -17.41 4.08
N ILE A 134 -4.05 -17.21 3.03
CA ILE A 134 -5.12 -18.15 2.63
C ILE A 134 -4.54 -19.53 2.27
N ASP A 135 -3.45 -19.56 1.49
CA ASP A 135 -2.74 -20.80 1.16
C ASP A 135 -2.21 -21.51 2.42
N LEU A 136 -1.56 -20.77 3.33
CA LEU A 136 -1.10 -21.32 4.62
C LEU A 136 -2.25 -21.90 5.44
N LYS A 137 -3.38 -21.17 5.52
CA LYS A 137 -4.60 -21.62 6.21
C LYS A 137 -5.12 -22.93 5.60
N GLY A 138 -5.15 -23.03 4.27
CA GLY A 138 -5.57 -24.23 3.56
C GLY A 138 -4.70 -25.44 3.93
N LYS A 139 -3.37 -25.27 3.91
CA LYS A 139 -2.40 -26.31 4.29
C LYS A 139 -2.57 -26.77 5.74
N MET A 140 -2.78 -25.82 6.68
CA MET A 140 -3.07 -26.15 8.07
C MET A 140 -4.42 -26.88 8.24
N GLY A 141 -5.42 -26.53 7.43
CA GLY A 141 -6.70 -27.24 7.40
C GLY A 141 -6.56 -28.69 6.93
N SER A 142 -5.75 -28.94 5.90
CA SER A 142 -5.45 -30.32 5.45
C SER A 142 -4.76 -31.15 6.53
N TRP A 143 -3.94 -30.52 7.39
CA TRP A 143 -3.33 -31.20 8.54
C TRP A 143 -4.35 -31.63 9.60
N ILE A 144 -5.39 -30.83 9.87
CA ILE A 144 -6.50 -31.24 10.75
C ILE A 144 -7.13 -32.53 10.24
N MET A 145 -7.53 -32.54 8.96
CA MET A 145 -8.15 -33.71 8.33
C MET A 145 -7.25 -34.94 8.39
N ALA A 146 -5.95 -34.79 8.11
CA ALA A 146 -4.99 -35.88 8.18
C ALA A 146 -4.85 -36.46 9.60
N LEU A 147 -4.85 -35.60 10.63
CA LEU A 147 -4.82 -36.02 12.03
C LEU A 147 -6.09 -36.77 12.43
N GLU A 148 -7.26 -36.31 11.99
CA GLU A 148 -8.53 -36.99 12.24
C GLU A 148 -8.58 -38.37 11.58
N TRP A 149 -8.15 -38.48 10.32
CA TRP A 149 -8.07 -39.76 9.63
C TRP A 149 -7.11 -40.73 10.32
N LYS A 150 -5.96 -40.24 10.80
CA LYS A 150 -5.03 -41.06 11.58
C LYS A 150 -5.67 -41.60 12.86
N LYS A 151 -6.35 -40.73 13.63
CA LYS A 151 -7.07 -41.15 14.85
C LYS A 151 -8.11 -42.24 14.57
N GLN A 152 -8.87 -42.11 13.47
CA GLN A 152 -9.86 -43.11 13.08
C GLN A 152 -9.22 -44.43 12.66
N ALA A 153 -8.09 -44.39 11.95
CA ALA A 153 -7.33 -45.58 11.56
C ALA A 153 -6.78 -46.30 12.79
N ASP A 154 -6.15 -45.58 13.71
CA ASP A 154 -5.58 -46.14 14.94
C ASP A 154 -6.65 -46.78 15.83
N ALA A 155 -7.83 -46.15 15.95
CA ALA A 155 -8.97 -46.70 16.70
C ALA A 155 -9.49 -48.03 16.10
N LYS A 156 -9.54 -48.13 14.76
CA LYS A 156 -9.93 -49.38 14.07
C LYS A 156 -8.93 -50.50 14.32
N VAL A 157 -7.63 -50.21 14.29
CA VAL A 157 -6.58 -51.18 14.57
C VAL A 157 -6.67 -51.69 16.01
N GLN A 158 -6.84 -50.79 16.99
CA GLN A 158 -7.01 -51.18 18.39
C GLN A 158 -8.25 -52.04 18.63
N SER A 159 -9.38 -51.70 17.99
CA SER A 159 -10.60 -52.50 18.07
C SER A 159 -10.43 -53.90 17.49
N ALA A 160 -9.60 -54.07 16.45
CA ALA A 160 -9.35 -55.36 15.83
C ALA A 160 -8.37 -56.23 16.63
N ILE A 161 -7.51 -55.63 17.46
CA ILE A 161 -6.56 -56.35 18.34
C ILE A 161 -7.26 -56.86 19.61
N LEU A 162 -8.35 -56.22 20.04
CA LEU A 162 -9.10 -56.55 21.25
C LEU A 162 -10.26 -57.54 21.02
N GLN A 163 -10.43 -58.06 19.79
CA GLN A 163 -11.40 -59.11 19.43
C GLN A 163 -10.69 -60.45 19.26
#